data_AF-A0A2V9K2T3-F1
#
_entry.id   AF-A0A2V9K2T3-F1
#
_cell.length_a   1.000
_cell.length_b   1.000
_cell.length_c   1.000
_cell.angle_alpha   90.00
_cell.angle_beta   90.00
_cell.angle_gamma   90.00
#
_symmetry.space_group_name_H-M   'P 1'
#
loop_
_entity.id
_entity.type
_entity.pdbx_description
1 polymer ?
#
loop_
_entity_poly.entity_id
_entity_poly.type
_entity_poly.pdbx_seq_one_letter_code
_entity_poly.pdbx_strand_id
1 'polypeptide(L)'
;MRKPILLALSLLGLFDSAYLWWAYTSPSRPMVCLGSGCDAIRASAYAHLWGLPLPVYGAAMYTALAVLIFCEVLATGHAKTGIRYAFWGISGLGLLVSLYLTAIEGFVLHAWCAWCVVSALSVTSIFVLGLSEGFKPPAEHEPAVLLATARKLLAVVVVALAAGAPAFLFLMRSEKVEPRRPASAQALGERLVRPESHVTGNPQAPLTIVEFADFECPYCKQAEQTAREVRKKFGGEVRFAFRHFPMERLHPQAEKAAEASECAAEQGKFWEAEEKFYDMQKDLSEAALERYAQDLGLDRDRFRQCLSSGVMAARVRRDADDGRALGVRWTPTYVIGTRIVEGVLEPAEFTQLVQQELASRRAVLAQSQKSATAPRGAGPASAPPHPSAKKQSSDSKPGSSGLFASNTGGIFTQFQGSGLACSEEEARKQQPILIRTPEARQLFEGPPKALFVDVRVPKEYASGRIPGAINVPADKIDARWSELPRDRNIVLYESGASAGDVCAFSRAAGRVLLAHGFSRDQVKVYQDGLAGWEKVNQPVER
;
A
#
# COMPACT_ATOMS: atom_id res chain seq x y z
N MET A 1 -12.65 -11.41 39.56
CA MET A 1 -12.46 -12.16 38.30
C MET A 1 -12.15 -11.28 37.09
N ARG A 2 -12.24 -9.94 37.17
CA ARG A 2 -12.06 -9.06 36.01
C ARG A 2 -10.62 -8.51 35.87
N LYS A 3 -9.85 -8.35 36.96
CA LYS A 3 -8.41 -8.02 36.89
C LYS A 3 -7.55 -8.86 35.92
N PRO A 4 -7.68 -10.21 35.85
CA PRO A 4 -6.95 -11.00 34.86
C PRO A 4 -7.32 -10.67 33.40
N ILE A 5 -8.59 -10.31 33.15
CA ILE A 5 -9.07 -9.90 31.82
C ILE A 5 -8.52 -8.52 31.46
N LEU A 6 -8.57 -7.56 32.40
CA LEU A 6 -7.97 -6.23 32.23
C LEU A 6 -6.48 -6.35 31.89
N LEU A 7 -5.75 -7.20 32.63
CA LEU A 7 -4.33 -7.43 32.36
C LEU A 7 -4.11 -8.07 30.99
N ALA A 8 -4.92 -9.07 30.60
CA ALA A 8 -4.82 -9.69 29.28
C ALA A 8 -5.04 -8.67 28.14
N LEU A 9 -6.03 -7.78 28.27
CA LEU A 9 -6.29 -6.72 27.30
C LEU A 9 -5.15 -5.68 27.26
N SER A 10 -4.58 -5.31 28.41
CA SER A 10 -3.43 -4.41 28.46
C SER A 10 -2.20 -5.04 27.79
N LEU A 11 -1.98 -6.35 27.99
CA LEU A 11 -0.87 -7.07 27.35
C LEU A 11 -1.11 -7.25 25.84
N LEU A 12 -2.35 -7.44 25.40
CA LEU A 12 -2.72 -7.47 23.97
C LEU A 12 -2.42 -6.11 23.30
N GLY A 13 -2.87 -5.01 23.91
CA GLY A 13 -2.59 -3.67 23.42
C GLY A 13 -1.10 -3.33 23.43
N LEU A 14 -0.36 -3.80 24.43
CA LEU A 14 1.10 -3.67 24.48
C LEU A 14 1.78 -4.44 23.36
N PHE A 15 1.37 -5.69 23.10
CA PHE A 15 1.89 -6.50 22.00
C PHE A 15 1.67 -5.82 20.66
N ASP A 16 0.44 -5.34 20.41
CA ASP A 16 0.07 -4.61 19.21
C ASP A 16 0.91 -3.33 19.02
N SER A 17 0.99 -2.50 20.06
CA SER A 17 1.77 -1.26 20.04
C SER A 17 3.27 -1.51 19.87
N ALA A 18 3.82 -2.55 20.49
CA ALA A 18 5.22 -2.93 20.34
C ALA A 18 5.53 -3.45 18.93
N TYR A 19 4.60 -4.21 18.33
CA TYR A 19 4.74 -4.69 16.97
C TYR A 19 4.70 -3.55 15.96
N LEU A 20 3.73 -2.64 16.10
CA LEU A 20 3.64 -1.45 15.28
C LEU A 20 4.89 -0.57 15.45
N TRP A 21 5.39 -0.38 16.67
CA TRP A 21 6.63 0.36 16.89
C TRP A 21 7.81 -0.29 16.15
N TRP A 22 7.98 -1.61 16.25
CA TRP A 22 9.00 -2.33 15.49
C TRP A 22 8.83 -2.18 13.97
N ALA A 23 7.60 -2.21 13.46
CA ALA A 23 7.30 -2.02 12.04
C ALA A 23 7.60 -0.59 11.55
N TYR A 24 7.56 0.43 12.42
CA TYR A 24 7.98 1.80 12.08
C TYR A 24 9.50 1.93 12.03
N THR A 25 10.21 1.21 12.91
CA THR A 25 11.68 1.26 12.99
C THR A 25 12.38 0.27 12.05
N SER A 26 11.63 -0.57 11.33
CA SER A 26 12.14 -1.56 10.37
C SER A 26 11.57 -1.33 8.95
N PRO A 27 11.99 -0.27 8.23
CA PRO A 27 11.36 0.17 6.97
C PRO A 27 11.43 -0.85 5.83
N SER A 28 12.43 -1.74 5.88
CA SER A 28 12.67 -2.79 4.88
C SER A 28 11.76 -4.02 5.03
N ARG A 29 10.85 -4.03 6.03
CA ARG A 29 9.90 -5.14 6.24
C ARG A 29 8.46 -4.63 6.28
N PRO A 30 7.59 -5.04 5.33
CA PRO A 30 6.18 -4.67 5.39
C PRO A 30 5.52 -5.32 6.60
N MET A 31 4.56 -4.62 7.18
CA MET A 31 3.71 -5.15 8.23
C MET A 31 2.80 -6.28 7.69
N VAL A 32 2.42 -7.22 8.56
CA VAL A 32 1.54 -8.32 8.18
C VAL A 32 0.16 -7.77 7.79
N CYS A 33 -0.27 -8.14 6.58
CA CYS A 33 -1.55 -7.72 6.01
C CYS A 33 -2.71 -8.44 6.71
N LEU A 34 -3.33 -7.78 7.69
CA LEU A 34 -4.59 -8.20 8.32
C LEU A 34 -5.81 -7.43 7.76
N GLY A 35 -5.66 -6.79 6.60
CA GLY A 35 -6.68 -5.94 5.95
C GLY A 35 -6.03 -4.82 5.13
N SER A 36 -6.83 -4.02 4.42
CA SER A 36 -6.37 -2.89 3.61
C SER A 36 -6.37 -1.57 4.39
N GLY A 37 -5.29 -0.78 4.33
CA GLY A 37 -5.28 0.63 4.76
C GLY A 37 -4.25 1.01 5.82
N CYS A 38 -3.65 0.03 6.51
CA CYS A 38 -2.64 0.31 7.54
C CYS A 38 -1.38 1.02 7.01
N ASP A 39 -0.95 0.76 5.77
CA ASP A 39 0.19 1.45 5.17
C ASP A 39 -0.10 2.93 4.95
N ALA A 40 -1.32 3.27 4.49
CA ALA A 40 -1.75 4.66 4.32
C ALA A 40 -1.82 5.39 5.67
N ILE A 41 -2.32 4.72 6.71
CA ILE A 41 -2.37 5.27 8.07
C ILE A 41 -0.96 5.49 8.61
N ARG A 42 -0.04 4.53 8.42
CA ARG A 42 1.36 4.63 8.84
C ARG A 42 2.13 5.75 8.13
N ALA A 43 1.85 5.97 6.86
CA ALA A 43 2.49 7.02 6.08
C ALA A 43 1.88 8.41 6.32
N SER A 44 0.74 8.50 7.00
CA SER A 44 0.06 9.79 7.22
C SER A 44 0.81 10.69 8.22
N ALA A 45 0.57 11.99 8.15
CA ALA A 45 1.08 12.95 9.13
C ALA A 45 0.61 12.65 10.57
N TYR A 46 -0.52 11.96 10.73
CA TYR A 46 -1.10 11.59 12.03
C TYR A 46 -0.42 10.39 12.69
N ALA A 47 0.45 9.69 11.96
CA ALA A 47 1.26 8.58 12.46
C ALA A 47 2.32 9.01 13.48
N HIS A 48 2.66 10.30 13.52
CA HIS A 48 3.67 10.86 14.41
C HIS A 48 3.05 11.95 15.29
N LEU A 49 3.37 11.89 16.58
CA LEU A 49 3.03 12.94 17.54
C LEU A 49 4.34 13.47 18.13
N TRP A 50 4.56 14.78 18.04
CA TRP A 50 5.81 15.43 18.48
C TRP A 50 7.11 14.77 18.01
N GLY A 51 7.10 14.22 16.79
CA GLY A 51 8.27 13.57 16.18
C GLY A 51 8.51 12.13 16.63
N LEU A 52 7.67 11.56 17.51
CA LEU A 52 7.71 10.15 17.87
C LEU A 52 6.55 9.39 17.20
N PRO A 53 6.77 8.13 16.77
CA PRO A 53 5.71 7.29 16.25
C PRO A 53 4.60 7.10 17.30
N LEU A 54 3.34 7.21 16.87
CA LEU A 54 2.16 7.00 17.71
C LEU A 54 2.19 5.67 18.50
N PRO A 55 2.68 4.53 17.96
CA PRO A 55 2.78 3.27 18.70
C PRO A 55 3.65 3.35 19.97
N VAL A 56 4.61 4.28 20.05
CA VAL A 56 5.42 4.48 21.26
C VAL A 56 4.54 4.93 22.43
N TYR A 57 3.61 5.85 22.17
CA TYR A 57 2.64 6.33 23.16
C TYR A 57 1.67 5.22 23.57
N GLY A 58 1.22 4.40 22.62
CA GLY A 58 0.41 3.21 22.89
C GLY A 58 1.14 2.23 23.81
N ALA A 59 2.38 1.89 23.50
CA ALA A 59 3.20 0.98 24.31
C ALA A 59 3.41 1.53 25.74
N ALA A 60 3.67 2.82 25.89
CA ALA A 60 3.80 3.47 27.19
C ALA A 60 2.49 3.42 27.99
N MET A 61 1.36 3.73 27.36
CA MET A 61 0.03 3.70 27.98
C MET A 61 -0.34 2.28 28.44
N TYR A 62 -0.24 1.27 27.57
CA TYR A 62 -0.59 -0.11 27.92
C TYR A 62 0.33 -0.70 28.99
N THR A 63 1.61 -0.34 28.98
CA THR A 63 2.55 -0.69 30.07
C THR A 63 2.12 -0.07 31.39
N ALA A 64 1.78 1.22 31.40
CA ALA A 64 1.31 1.92 32.59
C ALA A 64 0.04 1.27 33.15
N LEU A 65 -0.95 0.94 32.29
CA LEU A 65 -2.17 0.25 32.69
C LEU A 65 -1.89 -1.13 33.31
N ALA A 66 -1.00 -1.92 32.69
CA ALA A 66 -0.60 -3.22 33.24
C ALA A 66 0.07 -3.09 34.62
N VAL A 67 0.98 -2.12 34.79
CA VAL A 67 1.65 -1.86 36.07
C VAL A 67 0.64 -1.42 37.15
N LEU A 68 -0.28 -0.51 36.83
CA LEU A 68 -1.29 -0.06 37.78
C LEU A 68 -2.19 -1.20 38.27
N ILE A 69 -2.52 -2.18 37.42
CA ILE A 69 -3.28 -3.38 37.84
C ILE A 69 -2.52 -4.18 38.91
N PHE A 70 -1.20 -4.35 38.76
CA PHE A 70 -0.37 -5.01 39.77
C PHE A 70 -0.24 -4.16 41.05
N CYS A 71 0.01 -2.86 40.91
CA CYS A 71 0.10 -1.94 42.05
C CYS A 71 -1.21 -1.91 42.85
N GLU A 72 -2.38 -1.95 42.20
CA GLU A 72 -3.68 -1.96 42.88
C GLU A 72 -3.93 -3.25 43.69
N VAL A 73 -3.28 -4.36 43.34
CA VAL A 73 -3.34 -5.60 44.13
C VAL A 73 -2.48 -5.48 45.39
N LEU A 74 -1.35 -4.79 45.31
CA LEU A 74 -0.40 -4.64 46.41
C LEU A 74 -0.74 -3.45 47.35
N ALA A 75 -1.46 -2.45 46.85
CA ALA A 75 -1.77 -1.24 47.58
C ALA A 75 -2.95 -1.38 48.54
N THR A 76 -2.88 -0.67 49.67
CA THR A 76 -3.92 -0.60 50.71
C THR A 76 -4.37 0.84 50.95
N GLY A 77 -5.54 1.03 51.56
CA GLY A 77 -6.06 2.34 51.96
C GLY A 77 -6.16 3.37 50.84
N HIS A 78 -5.76 4.61 51.12
CA HIS A 78 -5.84 5.75 50.19
C HIS A 78 -5.03 5.56 48.90
N ALA A 79 -3.91 4.83 48.96
CA ALA A 79 -3.08 4.56 47.79
C ALA A 79 -3.83 3.73 46.74
N LYS A 80 -4.66 2.77 47.18
CA LYS A 80 -5.48 1.93 46.30
C LYS A 80 -6.51 2.75 45.53
N THR A 81 -7.16 3.69 46.22
CA THR A 81 -8.13 4.62 45.62
C THR A 81 -7.44 5.53 44.60
N GLY A 82 -6.25 6.06 44.92
CA GLY A 82 -5.46 6.85 43.97
C GLY A 82 -5.09 6.08 42.70
N ILE A 83 -4.64 4.83 42.84
CA ILE A 83 -4.30 3.95 41.70
C ILE A 83 -5.52 3.69 40.81
N ARG A 84 -6.71 3.50 41.40
CA ARG A 84 -7.96 3.31 40.63
C ARG A 84 -8.31 4.54 39.80
N TYR A 85 -8.22 5.73 40.39
CA TYR A 85 -8.46 6.98 39.65
C TYR A 85 -7.43 7.20 38.56
N ALA A 86 -6.15 6.90 38.82
CA ALA A 86 -5.11 6.95 37.80
C ALA A 86 -5.40 5.99 36.64
N PHE A 87 -5.82 4.77 36.94
CA PHE A 87 -6.20 3.77 35.92
C PHE A 87 -7.37 4.27 35.06
N TRP A 88 -8.42 4.82 35.66
CA TRP A 88 -9.55 5.41 34.93
C TRP A 88 -9.17 6.64 34.13
N GLY A 89 -8.33 7.53 34.67
CA GLY A 89 -7.84 8.70 33.97
C GLY A 89 -7.04 8.33 32.72
N ILE A 90 -6.09 7.39 32.86
CA ILE A 90 -5.24 6.95 31.75
C ILE A 90 -6.06 6.19 30.70
N SER A 91 -6.90 5.24 31.10
CA SER A 91 -7.73 4.47 30.15
C SER A 91 -8.80 5.34 29.47
N GLY A 92 -9.36 6.32 30.19
CA GLY A 92 -10.31 7.30 29.62
C GLY A 92 -9.66 8.24 28.61
N LEU A 93 -8.46 8.76 28.93
CA LEU A 93 -7.68 9.55 27.98
C LEU A 93 -7.32 8.72 26.74
N GLY A 94 -6.87 7.48 26.95
CA GLY A 94 -6.59 6.53 25.87
C GLY A 94 -7.79 6.28 24.95
N LEU A 95 -8.99 6.12 25.52
CA LEU A 95 -10.23 5.99 24.75
C LEU A 95 -10.52 7.24 23.92
N LEU A 96 -10.41 8.44 24.50
CA LEU A 96 -10.65 9.69 23.78
C LEU A 96 -9.68 9.86 22.61
N VAL A 97 -8.40 9.61 22.83
CA VAL A 97 -7.38 9.64 21.78
C VAL A 97 -7.68 8.60 20.70
N SER A 98 -8.06 7.37 21.10
CA SER A 98 -8.43 6.32 20.15
C SER A 98 -9.64 6.69 19.31
N LEU A 99 -10.68 7.28 19.90
CA LEU A 99 -11.87 7.74 19.16
C LEU A 99 -11.53 8.85 18.17
N TYR A 100 -10.66 9.79 18.56
CA TYR A 100 -10.17 10.84 17.67
C TYR A 100 -9.40 10.27 16.47
N LEU A 101 -8.49 9.32 16.70
CA LEU A 101 -7.72 8.69 15.64
C LEU A 101 -8.60 7.85 14.71
N THR A 102 -9.54 7.07 15.25
CA THR A 102 -10.51 6.33 14.45
C THR A 102 -11.40 7.26 13.62
N ALA A 103 -11.74 8.45 14.14
CA ALA A 103 -12.45 9.46 13.34
C ALA A 103 -11.60 9.99 12.18
N ILE A 104 -10.30 10.23 12.39
CA ILE A 104 -9.37 10.59 11.30
C ILE A 104 -9.30 9.47 10.25
N GLU A 105 -9.16 8.22 10.68
CA GLU A 105 -9.12 7.04 9.80
C GLU A 105 -10.37 6.98 8.90
N GLY A 106 -11.56 7.14 9.49
CA GLY A 106 -12.84 7.05 8.78
C GLY A 106 -13.17 8.27 7.91
N PHE A 107 -12.98 9.49 8.42
CA PHE A 107 -13.49 10.72 7.80
C PHE A 107 -12.45 11.51 7.02
N VAL A 108 -11.16 11.41 7.39
CA VAL A 108 -10.08 12.15 6.72
C VAL A 108 -9.36 11.23 5.74
N LEU A 109 -8.82 10.11 6.24
CA LEU A 109 -7.98 9.21 5.46
C LEU A 109 -8.80 8.25 4.58
N HIS A 110 -10.05 7.97 4.94
CA HIS A 110 -10.91 6.98 4.28
C HIS A 110 -10.21 5.60 4.15
N ALA A 111 -9.42 5.25 5.17
CA ALA A 111 -8.61 4.03 5.23
C ALA A 111 -8.73 3.42 6.63
N TRP A 112 -8.74 2.09 6.72
CA TRP A 112 -8.88 1.37 7.98
C TRP A 112 -7.63 0.57 8.30
N CYS A 113 -7.21 0.52 9.56
CA CYS A 113 -6.12 -0.36 9.97
C CYS A 113 -6.58 -1.39 11.00
N ALA A 114 -6.40 -2.67 10.69
CA ALA A 114 -6.77 -3.77 11.56
C ALA A 114 -6.06 -3.68 12.93
N TRP A 115 -4.78 -3.31 12.96
CA TRP A 115 -4.01 -3.12 14.19
C TRP A 115 -4.55 -1.95 15.03
N CYS A 116 -4.83 -0.80 14.41
CA CYS A 116 -5.48 0.32 15.09
C CYS A 116 -6.86 -0.05 15.66
N VAL A 117 -7.64 -0.85 14.93
CA VAL A 117 -8.93 -1.38 15.40
C VAL A 117 -8.75 -2.30 16.60
N VAL A 118 -7.75 -3.20 16.59
CA VAL A 118 -7.43 -4.06 17.75
C VAL A 118 -7.07 -3.22 18.97
N SER A 119 -6.24 -2.18 18.81
CA SER A 119 -5.93 -1.24 19.89
C SER A 119 -7.20 -0.52 20.39
N ALA A 120 -8.03 -0.01 19.48
CA ALA A 120 -9.25 0.71 19.83
C ALA A 120 -10.24 -0.17 20.62
N LEU A 121 -10.43 -1.42 20.18
CA LEU A 121 -11.26 -2.39 20.89
C LEU A 121 -10.66 -2.76 22.25
N SER A 122 -9.34 -2.87 22.34
CA SER A 122 -8.64 -3.18 23.59
C SER A 122 -8.81 -2.07 24.62
N VAL A 123 -8.51 -0.81 24.27
CA VAL A 123 -8.65 0.33 25.19
C VAL A 123 -10.11 0.58 25.57
N THR A 124 -11.05 0.42 24.63
CA THR A 124 -12.49 0.52 24.91
C THR A 124 -12.94 -0.53 25.92
N SER A 125 -12.53 -1.79 25.71
CA SER A 125 -12.85 -2.89 26.62
C SER A 125 -12.24 -2.68 28.00
N ILE A 126 -11.00 -2.18 28.07
CA ILE A 126 -10.33 -1.84 29.33
C ILE A 126 -11.10 -0.77 30.09
N PHE A 127 -11.49 0.33 29.42
CA PHE A 127 -12.20 1.43 30.05
C PHE A 127 -13.58 0.99 30.57
N VAL A 128 -14.37 0.29 29.75
CA VAL A 128 -15.71 -0.20 30.12
C VAL A 128 -15.64 -1.19 31.30
N LEU A 129 -14.71 -2.14 31.25
CA LEU A 129 -14.50 -3.08 32.36
C LEU A 129 -13.95 -2.38 33.60
N GLY A 130 -13.08 -1.39 33.43
CA GLY A 130 -12.53 -0.56 34.51
C GLY A 130 -13.61 0.20 35.27
N LEU A 131 -14.52 0.88 34.55
CA LEU A 131 -15.66 1.57 35.16
C LEU A 131 -16.50 0.59 36.00
N SER A 132 -16.77 -0.59 35.46
CA SER A 132 -17.57 -1.61 36.13
C SER A 132 -16.93 -2.17 37.43
N GLU A 133 -15.62 -2.03 37.61
CA GLU A 133 -14.92 -2.44 38.85
C GLU A 133 -14.95 -1.36 39.95
N GLY A 134 -14.85 -0.08 39.60
CA GLY A 134 -14.79 0.97 40.63
C GLY A 134 -16.12 1.30 41.30
N PHE A 135 -17.25 0.81 40.77
CA PHE A 135 -18.54 0.82 41.48
C PHE A 135 -18.62 -0.22 42.62
N LYS A 136 -17.62 -1.09 42.80
CA LYS A 136 -17.62 -2.09 43.88
C LYS A 136 -16.86 -1.59 45.13
N PRO A 137 -17.43 -1.75 46.34
CA PRO A 137 -16.72 -1.41 47.57
C PRO A 137 -15.43 -2.24 47.69
N PRO A 138 -14.35 -1.65 48.23
CA PRO A 138 -13.09 -2.36 48.42
C PRO A 138 -13.32 -3.55 49.37
N ALA A 139 -13.18 -4.77 48.85
CA ALA A 139 -13.23 -5.98 49.68
C ALA A 139 -12.00 -6.04 50.60
N GLU A 140 -12.21 -6.51 51.83
CA GLU A 140 -11.16 -6.70 52.83
C GLU A 140 -10.18 -7.80 52.40
N HIS A 141 -8.89 -7.61 52.72
CA HIS A 141 -7.82 -8.47 52.22
C HIS A 141 -7.57 -9.63 53.18
N GLU A 142 -8.10 -10.82 52.87
CA GLU A 142 -7.47 -12.03 53.36
C GLU A 142 -6.18 -12.31 52.55
N PRO A 143 -5.06 -12.66 53.22
CA PRO A 143 -3.79 -12.93 52.54
C PRO A 143 -3.90 -14.08 51.52
N ALA A 144 -4.82 -15.03 51.74
CA ALA A 144 -5.14 -16.10 50.79
C ALA A 144 -5.72 -15.58 49.46
N VAL A 145 -6.56 -14.55 49.50
CA VAL A 145 -7.20 -13.95 48.31
C VAL A 145 -6.19 -13.13 47.51
N LEU A 146 -5.27 -12.45 48.20
CA LEU A 146 -4.17 -11.70 47.57
C LEU A 146 -3.23 -12.64 46.81
N LEU A 147 -2.77 -13.72 47.44
CA LEU A 147 -1.90 -14.71 46.83
C LEU A 147 -2.57 -15.41 45.64
N ALA A 148 -3.85 -15.77 45.78
CA ALA A 148 -4.63 -16.37 44.70
C ALA A 148 -4.80 -15.43 43.50
N THR A 149 -4.98 -14.12 43.75
CA THR A 149 -5.09 -13.11 42.69
C THR A 149 -3.74 -12.86 42.02
N ALA A 150 -2.67 -12.70 42.79
CA ALA A 150 -1.32 -12.54 42.27
C ALA A 150 -0.89 -13.73 41.39
N ARG A 151 -1.19 -14.97 41.83
CA ARG A 151 -0.92 -16.18 41.04
C ARG A 151 -1.67 -16.19 39.70
N LYS A 152 -2.92 -15.71 39.67
CA LYS A 152 -3.70 -15.59 38.43
C LYS A 152 -3.11 -14.53 37.49
N LEU A 153 -2.69 -13.37 38.01
CA LEU A 153 -2.05 -12.33 37.19
C LEU A 153 -0.71 -12.81 36.63
N LEU A 154 0.11 -13.48 37.45
CA LEU A 154 1.36 -14.09 37.00
C LEU A 154 1.12 -15.12 35.89
N ALA A 155 0.11 -15.98 36.04
CA ALA A 155 -0.26 -16.95 35.01
C ALA A 155 -0.63 -16.26 33.67
N VAL A 156 -1.37 -15.15 33.70
CA VAL A 156 -1.68 -14.37 32.49
C VAL A 156 -0.42 -13.80 31.84
N VAL A 157 0.51 -13.23 32.62
CA VAL A 157 1.79 -12.73 32.09
C VAL A 157 2.61 -13.86 31.46
N VAL A 158 2.70 -15.02 32.13
CA VAL A 158 3.43 -16.18 31.61
C VAL A 158 2.82 -16.67 30.30
N VAL A 159 1.49 -16.79 30.21
CA VAL A 159 0.80 -17.19 28.97
C VAL A 159 1.02 -16.15 27.87
N ALA A 160 0.90 -14.86 28.18
CA ALA A 160 1.12 -13.79 27.23
C ALA A 160 2.57 -13.77 26.70
N LEU A 161 3.57 -14.05 27.54
CA LEU A 161 4.96 -14.17 27.10
C LEU A 161 5.20 -15.45 26.29
N ALA A 162 4.66 -16.59 26.75
CA ALA A 162 4.84 -17.88 26.09
C ALA A 162 4.19 -17.95 24.71
N ALA A 163 3.06 -17.29 24.49
CA ALA A 163 2.41 -17.19 23.18
C ALA A 163 2.87 -15.96 22.39
N GLY A 164 2.98 -14.81 23.07
CA GLY A 164 3.29 -13.53 22.46
C GLY A 164 4.73 -13.42 21.97
N ALA A 165 5.74 -13.91 22.71
CA ALA A 165 7.12 -13.81 22.23
C ALA A 165 7.36 -14.64 20.95
N PRO A 166 6.92 -15.91 20.83
CA PRO A 166 7.00 -16.64 19.56
C PRO A 166 6.20 -16.00 18.44
N ALA A 167 4.99 -15.48 18.72
CA ALA A 167 4.19 -14.76 17.73
C ALA A 167 4.90 -13.49 17.25
N PHE A 168 5.49 -12.71 18.17
CA PHE A 168 6.27 -11.51 17.84
C PHE A 168 7.48 -11.86 16.98
N LEU A 169 8.25 -12.89 17.36
CA LEU A 169 9.38 -13.38 16.57
C LEU A 169 8.97 -13.86 15.18
N PHE A 170 7.81 -14.52 15.07
CA PHE A 170 7.24 -14.95 13.80
C PHE A 170 6.82 -13.74 12.94
N LEU A 171 6.12 -12.76 13.51
CA LEU A 171 5.75 -11.51 12.83
C LEU A 171 6.98 -10.69 12.40
N MET A 172 8.08 -10.74 13.16
CA MET A 172 9.36 -10.13 12.77
C MET A 172 10.09 -10.86 11.64
N ARG A 173 9.75 -12.14 11.43
CA ARG A 173 10.30 -12.98 10.35
C ARG A 173 9.50 -12.90 9.04
N SER A 174 8.36 -12.19 9.04
CA SER A 174 7.53 -11.96 7.85
C SER A 174 8.38 -11.57 6.63
N GLU A 175 8.04 -12.17 5.50
CA GLU A 175 8.88 -12.33 4.31
C GLU A 175 9.50 -11.04 3.79
N LYS A 176 10.75 -11.14 3.32
CA LYS A 176 11.32 -10.13 2.43
C LYS A 176 10.35 -9.92 1.28
N VAL A 177 10.06 -8.67 0.92
CA VAL A 177 9.30 -8.39 -0.31
C VAL A 177 10.17 -8.86 -1.46
N GLU A 178 9.88 -10.07 -1.97
CA GLU A 178 10.47 -10.55 -3.21
C GLU A 178 10.15 -9.49 -4.28
N PRO A 179 11.18 -8.92 -4.93
CA PRO A 179 10.97 -7.89 -5.92
C PRO A 179 9.98 -8.38 -6.98
N ARG A 180 8.89 -7.61 -7.17
CA ARG A 180 7.88 -7.99 -8.15
C ARG A 180 8.48 -7.88 -9.54
N ARG A 181 8.38 -8.95 -10.34
CA ARG A 181 8.70 -8.87 -11.76
C ARG A 181 7.51 -8.28 -12.53
N PRO A 182 7.73 -7.29 -13.41
CA PRO A 182 6.68 -6.72 -14.23
C PRO A 182 6.16 -7.75 -15.24
N ALA A 183 4.90 -7.61 -15.67
CA ALA A 183 4.22 -8.56 -16.55
C ALA A 183 4.86 -8.70 -17.95
N SER A 184 5.64 -7.71 -18.40
CA SER A 184 6.51 -7.83 -19.58
C SER A 184 7.69 -6.84 -19.54
N ALA A 185 8.86 -7.27 -20.01
CA ALA A 185 10.07 -6.43 -20.09
C ALA A 185 10.02 -5.38 -21.22
N GLN A 186 9.22 -5.62 -22.26
CA GLN A 186 9.05 -4.72 -23.40
C GLN A 186 8.15 -3.51 -23.08
N ALA A 187 7.11 -3.66 -22.27
CA ALA A 187 6.28 -2.52 -21.83
C ALA A 187 7.01 -1.58 -20.84
N LEU A 188 8.09 -2.09 -20.22
CA LEU A 188 8.92 -1.37 -19.25
C LEU A 188 9.81 -0.32 -19.92
N GLY A 189 10.41 -0.64 -21.06
CA GLY A 189 11.49 0.15 -21.67
C GLY A 189 11.10 1.55 -22.15
N GLU A 190 9.89 1.72 -22.69
CA GLU A 190 9.44 2.98 -23.28
C GLU A 190 8.81 3.97 -22.28
N ARG A 191 8.43 3.51 -21.08
CA ARG A 191 7.72 4.33 -20.07
C ARG A 191 8.55 4.63 -18.81
N LEU A 192 9.63 3.87 -18.58
CA LEU A 192 10.48 4.03 -17.40
C LEU A 192 11.23 5.37 -17.35
N VAL A 193 11.83 5.76 -18.47
CA VAL A 193 12.63 6.98 -18.60
C VAL A 193 12.12 7.75 -19.81
N ARG A 194 11.59 8.95 -19.57
CA ARG A 194 11.20 9.88 -20.63
C ARG A 194 12.39 10.76 -21.02
N PRO A 195 12.38 11.39 -22.21
CA PRO A 195 13.42 12.35 -22.59
C PRO A 195 13.62 13.47 -21.55
N GLU A 196 12.55 13.92 -20.91
CA GLU A 196 12.58 14.94 -19.85
C GLU A 196 12.95 14.41 -18.46
N SER A 197 13.10 13.09 -18.26
CA SER A 197 13.44 12.53 -16.96
C SER A 197 14.83 12.95 -16.50
N HIS A 198 14.97 13.24 -15.20
CA HIS A 198 16.25 13.61 -14.63
C HIS A 198 17.10 12.39 -14.39
N VAL A 199 18.25 12.36 -15.07
CA VAL A 199 19.17 11.22 -15.10
C VAL A 199 20.54 11.61 -14.56
N THR A 200 21.15 10.70 -13.82
CA THR A 200 22.54 10.77 -13.36
C THR A 200 23.22 9.40 -13.50
N GLY A 201 24.53 9.35 -13.26
CA GLY A 201 25.36 8.21 -13.62
C GLY A 201 25.66 8.16 -15.11
N ASN A 202 25.84 6.96 -15.66
CA ASN A 202 26.20 6.75 -17.06
C ASN A 202 24.93 6.62 -17.92
N PRO A 203 24.62 7.56 -18.84
CA PRO A 203 23.41 7.50 -19.67
C PRO A 203 23.38 6.29 -20.63
N GLN A 204 24.54 5.70 -20.92
CA GLN A 204 24.71 4.52 -21.77
C GLN A 204 24.89 3.23 -20.96
N ALA A 205 24.69 3.29 -19.64
CA ALA A 205 24.77 2.13 -18.79
C ALA A 205 23.76 1.04 -19.21
N PRO A 206 24.15 -0.25 -19.16
CA PRO A 206 23.27 -1.33 -19.51
C PRO A 206 22.11 -1.47 -18.52
N LEU A 207 22.26 -1.03 -17.27
CA LEU A 207 21.22 -1.09 -16.24
C LEU A 207 20.64 0.30 -15.98
N THR A 208 19.31 0.41 -16.04
CA THR A 208 18.58 1.59 -15.59
C THR A 208 17.92 1.30 -14.25
N ILE A 209 18.07 2.24 -13.32
CA ILE A 209 17.36 2.30 -12.05
C ILE A 209 16.44 3.51 -12.12
N VAL A 210 15.14 3.31 -11.91
CA VAL A 210 14.17 4.40 -11.84
C VAL A 210 13.61 4.48 -10.44
N GLU A 211 13.65 5.65 -9.83
CA GLU A 211 13.02 5.92 -8.55
C GLU A 211 11.73 6.73 -8.75
N PHE A 212 10.62 6.21 -8.25
CA PHE A 212 9.38 6.96 -8.08
C PHE A 212 9.31 7.47 -6.64
N ALA A 213 9.30 8.79 -6.45
CA ALA A 213 9.40 9.39 -5.14
C ALA A 213 8.55 10.66 -4.97
N ASP A 214 8.39 11.05 -3.71
CA ASP A 214 7.60 12.18 -3.23
C ASP A 214 8.46 12.98 -2.24
N PHE A 215 8.62 14.29 -2.48
CA PHE A 215 9.47 15.16 -1.67
C PHE A 215 9.00 15.36 -0.23
N GLU A 216 7.72 15.19 0.07
CA GLU A 216 7.17 15.32 1.42
C GLU A 216 7.13 13.96 2.14
N CYS A 217 7.38 12.85 1.43
CA CYS A 217 7.41 11.51 2.01
C CYS A 217 8.66 11.27 2.90
N PRO A 218 8.48 10.96 4.20
CA PRO A 218 9.61 10.70 5.11
C PRO A 218 10.44 9.48 4.71
N TYR A 219 9.80 8.46 4.12
CA TYR A 219 10.50 7.26 3.64
C TYR A 219 11.33 7.54 2.39
N CYS A 220 10.90 8.46 1.52
CA CYS A 220 11.72 8.92 0.39
C CYS A 220 12.98 9.63 0.87
N LYS A 221 12.86 10.51 1.87
CA LYS A 221 14.01 11.16 2.51
C LYS A 221 15.01 10.14 3.07
N GLN A 222 14.52 9.09 3.74
CA GLN A 222 15.38 8.02 4.23
C GLN A 222 16.04 7.25 3.08
N ALA A 223 15.27 6.90 2.04
CA ALA A 223 15.77 6.11 0.93
C ALA A 223 16.79 6.86 0.08
N GLU A 224 16.68 8.18 -0.03
CA GLU A 224 17.65 9.03 -0.73
C GLU A 224 19.07 8.92 -0.15
N GLN A 225 19.21 8.71 1.17
CA GLN A 225 20.53 8.43 1.78
C GLN A 225 21.18 7.19 1.15
N THR A 226 20.39 6.12 0.96
CA THR A 226 20.86 4.88 0.34
C THR A 226 21.03 5.03 -1.17
N ALA A 227 20.11 5.71 -1.85
CA ALA A 227 20.16 5.96 -3.28
C ALA A 227 21.43 6.73 -3.66
N ARG A 228 21.82 7.73 -2.86
CA ARG A 228 23.08 8.49 -3.00
C ARG A 228 24.32 7.60 -2.94
N GLU A 229 24.37 6.66 -1.99
CA GLU A 229 25.47 5.70 -1.90
C GLU A 229 25.54 4.79 -3.14
N VAL A 230 24.40 4.33 -3.64
CA VAL A 230 24.30 3.51 -4.86
C VAL A 230 24.75 4.30 -6.08
N ARG A 231 24.31 5.55 -6.24
CA ARG A 231 24.74 6.43 -7.33
C ARG A 231 26.25 6.69 -7.28
N LYS A 232 26.81 6.91 -6.09
CA LYS A 232 28.26 7.07 -5.90
C LYS A 232 29.04 5.80 -6.25
N LYS A 233 28.54 4.63 -5.83
CA LYS A 233 29.23 3.34 -6.00
C LYS A 233 29.14 2.80 -7.42
N PHE A 234 27.99 2.94 -8.08
CA PHE A 234 27.71 2.35 -9.38
C PHE A 234 27.57 3.37 -10.51
N GLY A 235 27.88 4.66 -10.29
CA GLY A 235 27.61 5.73 -11.26
C GLY A 235 28.18 5.50 -12.67
N GLY A 236 29.26 4.74 -12.83
CA GLY A 236 29.79 4.35 -14.15
C GLY A 236 29.03 3.19 -14.83
N GLU A 237 28.30 2.39 -14.05
CA GLU A 237 27.64 1.14 -14.46
C GLU A 237 26.11 1.24 -14.52
N VAL A 238 25.52 2.27 -13.91
CA VAL A 238 24.05 2.47 -13.88
C VAL A 238 23.63 3.83 -14.42
N ARG A 239 22.48 3.84 -15.06
CA ARG A 239 21.70 5.03 -15.39
C ARG A 239 20.62 5.19 -14.33
N PHE A 240 20.74 6.19 -13.46
CA PHE A 240 19.77 6.44 -12.41
C PHE A 240 18.82 7.54 -12.83
N ALA A 241 17.51 7.31 -12.80
CA ALA A 241 16.49 8.27 -13.17
C ALA A 241 15.52 8.53 -12.01
N PHE A 242 15.14 9.79 -11.81
CA PHE A 242 14.10 10.19 -10.86
C PHE A 242 12.78 10.46 -11.58
N ARG A 243 11.66 10.01 -11.01
CA ARG A 243 10.29 10.27 -11.49
C ARG A 243 9.41 10.69 -10.32
N HIS A 244 8.57 11.70 -10.56
CA HIS A 244 7.65 12.20 -9.53
C HIS A 244 6.48 11.26 -9.30
N PHE A 245 6.15 11.02 -8.04
CA PHE A 245 4.93 10.32 -7.64
C PHE A 245 4.34 10.98 -6.38
N PRO A 246 3.88 12.25 -6.47
CA PRO A 246 3.32 12.94 -5.32
C PRO A 246 2.07 12.22 -4.81
N MET A 247 2.02 11.98 -3.51
CA MET A 247 0.90 11.33 -2.83
C MET A 247 0.04 12.40 -2.15
N GLU A 248 -0.55 13.30 -2.92
CA GLU A 248 -1.29 14.51 -2.49
C GLU A 248 -2.29 14.30 -1.34
N ARG A 249 -2.88 13.10 -1.24
CA ARG A 249 -3.81 12.74 -0.15
C ARG A 249 -3.14 12.57 1.21
N LEU A 250 -1.90 12.10 1.22
CA LEU A 250 -1.09 11.91 2.41
C LEU A 250 -0.16 13.10 2.65
N HIS A 251 0.27 13.74 1.55
CA HIS A 251 1.30 14.75 1.51
C HIS A 251 0.82 15.96 0.68
N PRO A 252 0.14 16.94 1.32
CA PRO A 252 -0.52 18.04 0.62
C PRO A 252 0.41 18.98 -0.18
N GLN A 253 1.69 19.06 0.17
CA GLN A 253 2.71 19.87 -0.50
C GLN A 253 3.50 19.09 -1.55
N ALA A 254 3.30 17.77 -1.66
CA ALA A 254 4.07 16.90 -2.55
C ALA A 254 4.05 17.33 -4.01
N GLU A 255 2.88 17.64 -4.58
CA GLU A 255 2.78 18.08 -5.97
C GLU A 255 3.52 19.40 -6.16
N LYS A 256 3.37 20.34 -5.23
CA LYS A 256 3.99 21.66 -5.35
C LYS A 256 5.50 21.62 -5.20
N ALA A 257 6.01 20.79 -4.30
CA ALA A 257 7.44 20.50 -4.18
C ALA A 257 8.00 19.83 -5.44
N ALA A 258 7.24 18.91 -6.05
CA ALA A 258 7.61 18.30 -7.32
C ALA A 258 7.69 19.36 -8.45
N GLU A 259 6.68 20.23 -8.58
CA GLU A 259 6.70 21.34 -9.52
C GLU A 259 7.90 22.28 -9.30
N ALA A 260 8.19 22.61 -8.03
CA ALA A 260 9.34 23.43 -7.65
C ALA A 260 10.67 22.80 -8.09
N SER A 261 10.81 21.47 -7.96
CA SER A 261 12.04 20.78 -8.39
C SER A 261 12.23 20.89 -9.90
N GLU A 262 11.12 20.94 -10.65
CA GLU A 262 11.15 21.11 -12.09
C GLU A 262 11.42 22.55 -12.52
N CYS A 263 10.95 23.53 -11.77
CA CYS A 263 11.35 24.92 -11.94
C CYS A 263 12.84 25.14 -11.65
N ALA A 264 13.41 24.39 -10.70
CA ALA A 264 14.86 24.37 -10.48
C ALA A 264 15.60 23.68 -11.64
N ALA A 265 15.01 22.62 -12.20
CA ALA A 265 15.56 21.91 -13.35
C ALA A 265 15.64 22.75 -14.62
N GLU A 266 14.67 23.65 -14.88
CA GLU A 266 14.74 24.62 -15.98
C GLU A 266 15.95 25.56 -15.89
N GLN A 267 16.54 25.65 -14.71
CA GLN A 267 17.74 26.42 -14.41
C GLN A 267 18.97 25.54 -14.15
N GLY A 268 18.87 24.24 -14.47
CA GLY A 268 19.98 23.28 -14.42
C GLY A 268 20.29 22.72 -13.04
N LYS A 269 19.44 22.91 -12.02
CA LYS A 269 19.70 22.50 -10.63
C LYS A 269 18.67 21.54 -10.05
N PHE A 270 18.32 20.49 -10.81
CA PHE A 270 17.36 19.50 -10.34
C PHE A 270 17.86 18.73 -9.10
N TRP A 271 19.08 18.17 -9.18
CA TRP A 271 19.61 17.29 -8.13
C TRP A 271 19.95 18.06 -6.85
N GLU A 272 20.39 19.30 -6.98
CA GLU A 272 20.64 20.17 -5.83
C GLU A 272 19.33 20.61 -5.17
N ALA A 273 18.27 20.82 -5.95
CA ALA A 273 16.93 21.07 -5.42
C ALA A 273 16.35 19.83 -4.73
N GLU A 274 16.52 18.65 -5.33
CA GLU A 274 16.12 17.36 -4.76
C GLU A 274 16.72 17.16 -3.36
N GLU A 275 18.04 17.31 -3.22
CA GLU A 275 18.74 17.21 -1.94
C GLU A 275 18.25 18.25 -0.94
N LYS A 276 18.17 19.52 -1.36
CA LYS A 276 17.72 20.62 -0.50
C LYS A 276 16.28 20.40 0.01
N PHE A 277 15.39 19.87 -0.83
CA PHE A 277 13.99 19.67 -0.47
C PHE A 277 13.84 18.50 0.51
N TYR A 278 14.59 17.42 0.34
CA TYR A 278 14.63 16.36 1.35
C TYR A 278 15.26 16.84 2.67
N ASP A 279 16.34 17.61 2.62
CA ASP A 279 16.94 18.18 3.84
C ASP A 279 15.96 19.07 4.61
N MET A 280 15.21 19.89 3.88
CA MET A 280 14.26 20.87 4.42
C MET A 280 12.80 20.40 4.44
N GLN A 281 12.54 19.10 4.31
CA GLN A 281 11.22 18.47 4.14
C GLN A 281 10.14 18.91 5.16
N LYS A 282 10.53 19.46 6.32
CA LYS A 282 9.59 19.95 7.34
C LYS A 282 8.72 21.12 6.88
N ASP A 283 9.18 21.91 5.91
CA ASP A 283 8.45 23.06 5.37
C ASP A 283 8.64 23.12 3.85
N LEU A 284 7.68 22.57 3.12
CA LEU A 284 7.62 22.60 1.65
C LEU A 284 6.54 23.55 1.15
N SER A 285 6.17 24.58 1.94
CA SER A 285 5.29 25.64 1.47
C SER A 285 5.91 26.39 0.29
N GLU A 286 5.09 26.98 -0.58
CA GLU A 286 5.60 27.77 -1.73
C GLU A 286 6.60 28.85 -1.30
N ALA A 287 6.32 29.54 -0.19
CA ALA A 287 7.22 30.56 0.36
C ALA A 287 8.56 29.96 0.83
N ALA A 288 8.57 28.73 1.34
CA ALA A 288 9.80 28.03 1.69
C ALA A 288 10.56 27.57 0.44
N LEU A 289 9.87 27.01 -0.55
CA LEU A 289 10.45 26.57 -1.82
C LEU A 289 11.11 27.74 -2.58
N GLU A 290 10.51 28.93 -2.58
CA GLU A 290 11.15 30.15 -3.12
C GLU A 290 12.44 30.53 -2.38
N ARG A 291 12.47 30.43 -1.04
CA ARG A 291 13.68 30.69 -0.25
C ARG A 291 14.77 29.66 -0.56
N TYR A 292 14.39 28.38 -0.70
CA TYR A 292 15.34 27.32 -1.03
C TYR A 292 15.93 27.50 -2.42
N ALA A 293 15.12 27.94 -3.39
CA ALA A 293 15.61 28.30 -4.71
C ALA A 293 16.66 29.43 -4.65
N GLN A 294 16.42 30.44 -3.81
CA GLN A 294 17.38 31.52 -3.57
C GLN A 294 18.69 31.01 -2.93
N ASP A 295 18.61 30.14 -1.92
CA ASP A 295 19.79 29.52 -1.29
C ASP A 295 20.63 28.72 -2.29
N LEU A 296 19.96 28.08 -3.25
CA LEU A 296 20.60 27.33 -4.33
C LEU A 296 21.19 28.23 -5.41
N GLY A 297 21.03 29.56 -5.32
CA GLY A 297 21.50 30.52 -6.31
C GLY A 297 20.75 30.40 -7.64
N LEU A 298 19.43 30.18 -7.60
CA LEU A 298 18.54 30.26 -8.75
C LEU A 298 18.05 31.70 -8.96
N ASP A 299 17.67 32.03 -10.19
CA ASP A 299 16.92 33.25 -10.47
C ASP A 299 15.54 33.13 -9.81
N ARG A 300 15.33 33.96 -8.78
CA ARG A 300 14.14 33.93 -7.93
C ARG A 300 12.88 34.31 -8.69
N ASP A 301 12.95 35.29 -9.59
CA ASP A 301 11.77 35.78 -10.30
C ASP A 301 11.34 34.76 -11.37
N ARG A 302 12.30 34.18 -12.09
CA ARG A 302 12.04 33.08 -13.02
C ARG A 302 11.49 31.85 -12.29
N PHE A 303 12.06 31.49 -11.15
CA PHE A 303 11.56 30.37 -10.33
C PHE A 303 10.14 30.61 -9.84
N ARG A 304 9.85 31.78 -9.24
CA ARG A 304 8.51 32.14 -8.78
C ARG A 304 7.50 32.10 -9.92
N GLN A 305 7.84 32.65 -11.08
CA GLN A 305 6.96 32.65 -12.24
C GLN A 305 6.64 31.22 -12.71
N CYS A 306 7.66 30.36 -12.80
CA CYS A 306 7.46 28.95 -13.13
C CYS A 306 6.54 28.25 -12.10
N LEU A 307 6.81 28.42 -10.80
CA LEU A 307 6.07 27.71 -9.75
C LEU A 307 4.61 28.18 -9.66
N SER A 308 4.39 29.49 -9.65
CA SER A 308 3.04 30.08 -9.53
C SER A 308 2.15 29.86 -10.75
N SER A 309 2.74 29.71 -11.94
CA SER A 309 1.98 29.45 -13.17
C SER A 309 1.45 28.01 -13.28
N GLY A 310 1.99 27.07 -12.50
CA GLY A 310 1.57 25.67 -12.52
C GLY A 310 1.96 24.92 -13.81
N VAL A 311 2.90 25.46 -14.60
CA VAL A 311 3.30 24.88 -15.89
C VAL A 311 3.90 23.48 -15.76
N MET A 312 4.41 23.14 -14.58
CA MET A 312 5.03 21.84 -14.31
C MET A 312 4.04 20.76 -13.86
N ALA A 313 2.84 21.12 -13.39
CA ALA A 313 1.82 20.17 -12.92
C ALA A 313 1.47 19.10 -13.97
N ALA A 314 1.39 19.46 -15.25
CA ALA A 314 1.11 18.49 -16.31
C ALA A 314 2.24 17.45 -16.46
N ARG A 315 3.49 17.84 -16.24
CA ARG A 315 4.64 16.95 -16.29
C ARG A 315 4.67 16.04 -15.06
N VAL A 316 4.54 16.61 -13.87
CA VAL A 316 4.49 15.87 -12.59
C VAL A 316 3.39 14.80 -12.62
N ARG A 317 2.19 15.16 -13.11
CA ARG A 317 1.08 14.21 -13.24
C ARG A 317 1.36 13.07 -14.23
N ARG A 318 2.09 13.34 -15.33
CA ARG A 318 2.50 12.28 -16.29
C ARG A 318 3.45 11.27 -15.65
N ASP A 319 4.40 11.72 -14.83
CA ASP A 319 5.28 10.82 -14.09
C ASP A 319 4.48 9.93 -13.13
N ALA A 320 3.54 10.53 -12.39
CA ALA A 320 2.68 9.80 -11.48
C ALA A 320 1.77 8.80 -12.21
N ASP A 321 1.24 9.17 -13.39
CA ASP A 321 0.43 8.28 -14.23
C ASP A 321 1.24 7.12 -14.79
N ASP A 322 2.48 7.35 -15.24
CA ASP A 322 3.39 6.29 -15.68
C ASP A 322 3.69 5.32 -14.52
N GLY A 323 3.97 5.86 -13.32
CA GLY A 323 4.16 5.05 -12.11
C GLY A 323 2.93 4.19 -11.83
N ARG A 324 1.73 4.78 -11.86
CA ARG A 324 0.46 4.05 -11.64
C ARG A 324 0.26 2.94 -12.69
N ALA A 325 0.58 3.22 -13.95
CA ALA A 325 0.50 2.24 -15.03
C ALA A 325 1.52 1.09 -14.87
N LEU A 326 2.67 1.36 -14.26
CA LEU A 326 3.69 0.37 -13.89
C LEU A 326 3.36 -0.39 -12.60
N GLY A 327 2.26 -0.04 -11.93
CA GLY A 327 1.82 -0.66 -10.69
C GLY A 327 2.49 -0.10 -9.43
N VAL A 328 3.12 1.08 -9.52
CA VAL A 328 3.57 1.85 -8.35
C VAL A 328 2.35 2.27 -7.55
N ARG A 329 2.37 1.97 -6.25
CA ARG A 329 1.26 2.26 -5.32
C ARG A 329 1.66 3.24 -4.21
N TRP A 330 2.93 3.25 -3.86
CA TRP A 330 3.49 4.00 -2.73
C TRP A 330 4.91 4.45 -3.06
N THR A 331 5.40 5.45 -2.35
CA THR A 331 6.76 5.95 -2.48
C THR A 331 7.60 5.63 -1.23
N PRO A 332 8.92 5.41 -1.39
CA PRO A 332 9.65 5.27 -2.65
C PRO A 332 9.36 3.92 -3.30
N THR A 333 9.41 3.87 -4.64
CA THR A 333 9.42 2.61 -5.40
C THR A 333 10.55 2.64 -6.42
N TYR A 334 11.39 1.62 -6.43
CA TYR A 334 12.49 1.46 -7.38
C TYR A 334 12.13 0.45 -8.46
N VAL A 335 12.40 0.80 -9.72
CA VAL A 335 12.47 -0.15 -10.82
C VAL A 335 13.93 -0.37 -11.19
N ILE A 336 14.47 -1.52 -10.81
CA ILE A 336 15.87 -1.92 -11.02
C ILE A 336 15.89 -2.99 -12.11
N GLY A 337 16.17 -2.59 -13.35
CA GLY A 337 16.17 -3.51 -14.47
C GLY A 337 14.79 -4.16 -14.70
N THR A 338 14.64 -5.42 -14.32
CA THR A 338 13.37 -6.18 -14.43
C THR A 338 12.66 -6.39 -13.10
N ARG A 339 13.04 -5.63 -12.06
CA ARG A 339 12.49 -5.79 -10.71
C ARG A 339 11.86 -4.49 -10.24
N ILE A 340 10.67 -4.58 -9.66
CA ILE A 340 10.02 -3.49 -8.95
C ILE A 340 10.15 -3.77 -7.45
N VAL A 341 10.69 -2.81 -6.71
CA VAL A 341 10.88 -2.89 -5.28
C VAL A 341 10.15 -1.72 -4.63
N GLU A 342 9.20 -2.02 -3.76
CA GLU A 342 8.45 -1.02 -3.01
C GLU A 342 9.13 -0.78 -1.65
N GLY A 343 9.24 0.48 -1.23
CA GLY A 343 9.76 0.88 0.08
C GLY A 343 11.26 1.15 0.14
N VAL A 344 11.75 1.39 1.35
CA VAL A 344 13.15 1.71 1.64
C VAL A 344 13.99 0.43 1.51
N LEU A 345 15.01 0.47 0.65
CA LEU A 345 16.00 -0.57 0.52
C LEU A 345 17.18 -0.33 1.47
N GLU A 346 17.62 -1.35 2.19
CA GLU A 346 18.88 -1.30 2.93
C GLU A 346 20.07 -1.23 1.96
N PRO A 347 21.17 -0.51 2.29
CA PRO A 347 22.31 -0.34 1.37
C PRO A 347 22.92 -1.63 0.84
N ALA A 348 23.01 -2.67 1.69
CA ALA A 348 23.52 -3.98 1.32
C ALA A 348 22.59 -4.71 0.33
N GLU A 349 21.28 -4.62 0.55
CA GLU A 349 20.27 -5.23 -0.31
C GLU A 349 20.19 -4.51 -1.66
N PHE A 350 20.17 -3.18 -1.66
CA PHE A 350 20.18 -2.39 -2.89
C PHE A 350 21.43 -2.73 -3.72
N THR A 351 22.61 -2.72 -3.09
CA THR A 351 23.87 -3.14 -3.73
C THR A 351 23.74 -4.53 -4.36
N GLN A 352 23.22 -5.51 -3.61
CA GLN A 352 23.09 -6.89 -4.07
C GLN A 352 22.15 -6.98 -5.29
N LEU A 353 21.02 -6.28 -5.27
CA LEU A 353 20.07 -6.24 -6.38
C LEU A 353 20.68 -5.63 -7.64
N VAL A 354 21.40 -4.51 -7.52
CA VAL A 354 22.10 -3.88 -8.64
C VAL A 354 23.14 -4.83 -9.23
N GLN A 355 23.93 -5.50 -8.40
CA GLN A 355 24.95 -6.46 -8.86
C GLN A 355 24.32 -7.66 -9.59
N GLN A 356 23.21 -8.19 -9.08
CA GLN A 356 22.48 -9.28 -9.72
C GLN A 356 21.95 -8.89 -11.10
N GLU A 357 21.31 -7.72 -11.23
CA GLU A 357 20.77 -7.24 -12.50
C GLU A 357 21.89 -6.87 -13.49
N LEU A 358 23.00 -6.27 -13.03
CA LEU A 358 24.19 -6.03 -13.87
C LEU A 358 24.78 -7.34 -14.40
N ALA A 359 24.93 -8.36 -13.55
CA ALA A 359 25.43 -9.67 -13.95
C ALA A 359 24.51 -10.34 -14.98
N SER A 360 23.19 -10.30 -14.75
CA SER A 360 22.19 -10.81 -15.69
C SER A 360 22.28 -10.13 -17.06
N ARG A 361 22.36 -8.79 -17.09
CA ARG A 361 22.48 -8.03 -18.34
C ARG A 361 23.81 -8.29 -19.07
N ARG A 362 24.92 -8.40 -18.34
CA ARG A 362 26.22 -8.80 -18.93
C ARG A 362 26.14 -10.16 -19.60
N ALA A 363 25.48 -11.13 -18.96
CA ALA A 363 25.27 -12.46 -19.53
C ALA A 363 24.44 -12.42 -20.83
N VAL A 364 23.35 -11.64 -20.85
CA VAL A 364 22.50 -11.45 -22.04
C VAL A 364 23.28 -10.79 -23.18
N LEU A 365 24.02 -9.71 -22.88
CA LEU A 365 24.83 -9.00 -23.89
C LEU A 365 25.93 -9.90 -24.48
N ALA A 366 26.57 -10.72 -23.65
CA ALA A 366 27.59 -11.68 -24.10
C ALA A 366 27.01 -12.78 -25.00
N GLN A 367 25.78 -13.25 -24.73
CA GLN A 367 25.08 -14.24 -25.56
C GLN A 367 24.65 -13.65 -26.92
N SER A 368 24.14 -12.42 -26.93
CA SER A 368 23.78 -11.70 -28.15
C SER A 368 24.99 -11.46 -29.05
N GLN A 369 26.15 -11.13 -28.47
CA GLN A 369 27.40 -10.96 -29.22
C GLN A 369 27.89 -12.28 -29.81
N LYS A 370 27.89 -13.40 -29.06
CA LYS A 370 28.26 -14.73 -29.59
C LYS A 370 27.37 -15.20 -30.73
N SER A 371 26.09 -14.85 -30.71
CA SER A 371 25.14 -15.19 -31.79
C SER A 371 25.34 -14.33 -33.05
N ALA A 372 25.88 -13.11 -32.90
CA ALA A 372 26.20 -12.22 -34.01
C ALA A 372 27.52 -12.58 -34.72
N THR A 373 28.46 -13.24 -34.04
CA THR A 373 29.78 -13.63 -34.60
C THR A 373 29.82 -15.04 -35.20
N ALA A 374 28.72 -15.79 -35.20
CA ALA A 374 28.63 -17.07 -35.90
C ALA A 374 28.66 -16.85 -37.43
N PRO A 375 29.51 -17.55 -38.21
CA PRO A 375 29.62 -17.31 -39.65
C PRO A 375 28.30 -17.65 -40.35
N ARG A 376 27.79 -16.73 -41.18
CA ARG A 376 26.67 -16.97 -42.10
C ARG A 376 27.09 -17.97 -43.18
N GLY A 377 26.96 -19.26 -42.90
CA GLY A 377 27.03 -20.33 -43.89
C GLY A 377 25.72 -20.42 -44.67
N ALA A 378 25.82 -20.47 -45.99
CA ALA A 378 24.74 -20.45 -46.98
C ALA A 378 23.68 -21.55 -46.78
N GLY A 379 22.40 -21.24 -47.07
CA GLY A 379 21.39 -22.25 -47.42
C GLY A 379 21.44 -22.58 -48.93
N PRO A 380 20.51 -23.40 -49.48
CA PRO A 380 19.40 -24.12 -48.84
C PRO A 380 19.27 -25.61 -49.27
N ALA A 381 18.56 -26.45 -48.50
CA ALA A 381 17.87 -27.63 -49.04
C ALA A 381 16.78 -28.17 -48.09
N SER A 382 15.55 -28.16 -48.63
CA SER A 382 14.40 -29.07 -48.41
C SER A 382 14.39 -30.10 -47.26
N ALA A 383 13.27 -30.10 -46.54
CA ALA A 383 12.84 -31.05 -45.51
C ALA A 383 12.73 -32.52 -45.95
N PRO A 384 12.72 -33.46 -44.98
CA PRO A 384 11.65 -34.45 -44.90
C PRO A 384 10.99 -34.54 -43.49
N PRO A 385 9.85 -35.24 -43.35
CA PRO A 385 8.88 -35.01 -42.28
C PRO A 385 9.17 -35.75 -40.97
N HIS A 386 8.58 -35.21 -39.89
CA HIS A 386 8.49 -35.80 -38.55
C HIS A 386 7.93 -37.24 -38.54
N PRO A 387 8.42 -38.08 -37.61
CA PRO A 387 7.58 -39.07 -36.95
C PRO A 387 7.24 -38.65 -35.52
N SER A 388 5.95 -38.78 -35.24
CA SER A 388 5.23 -38.63 -33.98
C SER A 388 5.94 -39.22 -32.75
N ALA A 389 6.14 -38.41 -31.71
CA ALA A 389 6.50 -38.89 -30.38
C ALA A 389 5.23 -39.35 -29.62
N LYS A 390 5.24 -40.64 -29.27
CA LYS A 390 4.25 -41.28 -28.40
C LYS A 390 4.34 -40.75 -26.96
N LYS A 391 3.16 -40.65 -26.36
CA LYS A 391 2.88 -40.61 -24.92
C LYS A 391 3.74 -41.57 -24.11
N GLN A 392 4.22 -41.11 -22.96
CA GLN A 392 4.34 -41.95 -21.77
C GLN A 392 3.84 -41.19 -20.54
N SER A 393 2.94 -41.87 -19.86
CA SER A 393 2.20 -41.53 -18.65
C SER A 393 2.82 -42.21 -17.44
N SER A 394 2.76 -41.57 -16.27
CA SER A 394 2.53 -42.22 -14.96
C SER A 394 2.36 -41.10 -13.94
N ASP A 395 1.13 -40.81 -13.48
CA ASP A 395 0.45 -41.45 -12.34
C ASP A 395 1.21 -41.37 -11.02
N SER A 396 0.66 -40.56 -10.09
CA SER A 396 0.57 -40.92 -8.67
C SER A 396 -0.51 -40.07 -8.00
N LYS A 397 -1.53 -40.78 -7.48
CA LYS A 397 -2.70 -40.30 -6.70
C LYS A 397 -2.38 -40.36 -5.17
N PRO A 398 -3.30 -40.00 -4.25
CA PRO A 398 -3.01 -39.21 -3.06
C PRO A 398 -3.00 -40.01 -1.74
N GLY A 399 -2.43 -39.41 -0.68
CA GLY A 399 -2.45 -39.92 0.68
C GLY A 399 -3.08 -38.93 1.66
N SER A 400 -4.13 -39.39 2.34
CA SER A 400 -4.95 -38.72 3.35
C SER A 400 -4.45 -38.97 4.79
N SER A 401 -5.14 -38.31 5.75
CA SER A 401 -5.20 -38.49 7.23
C SER A 401 -4.32 -37.48 8.00
N GLY A 402 -4.84 -36.49 8.74
CA GLY A 402 -5.88 -36.49 9.79
C GLY A 402 -5.16 -36.13 11.10
N LEU A 403 -5.53 -35.12 11.90
CA LEU A 403 -6.69 -35.07 12.80
C LEU A 403 -6.60 -33.75 13.60
N PHE A 404 -7.67 -32.95 13.61
CA PHE A 404 -8.27 -32.25 14.76
C PHE A 404 -9.38 -31.35 14.22
N ALA A 405 -10.55 -31.97 14.03
CA ALA A 405 -11.81 -31.27 13.95
C ALA A 405 -12.43 -31.32 15.35
N SER A 406 -12.58 -30.16 15.99
CA SER A 406 -13.59 -29.97 17.02
C SER A 406 -14.39 -28.73 16.68
N ASN A 407 -15.67 -29.01 16.51
CA ASN A 407 -16.75 -28.15 16.10
C ASN A 407 -17.12 -27.23 17.28
N THR A 408 -16.83 -25.94 17.17
CA THR A 408 -17.55 -24.88 17.90
C THR A 408 -17.93 -23.80 16.90
N GLY A 409 -19.18 -23.86 16.44
CA GLY A 409 -19.78 -22.79 15.67
C GLY A 409 -19.78 -21.50 16.46
N GLY A 410 -18.97 -20.55 16.01
CA GLY A 410 -18.97 -19.17 16.49
C GLY A 410 -19.07 -18.25 15.28
N ILE A 411 -20.22 -17.57 15.17
CA ILE A 411 -20.58 -16.23 14.66
C ILE A 411 -19.63 -15.40 13.74
N PHE A 412 -18.39 -15.82 13.46
CA PHE A 412 -17.38 -15.10 12.69
C PHE A 412 -17.20 -15.58 11.24
N THR A 413 -17.89 -16.63 10.79
CA THR A 413 -17.79 -17.13 9.40
C THR A 413 -18.73 -16.46 8.41
N GLN A 414 -19.53 -15.47 8.83
CA GLN A 414 -20.47 -14.78 7.94
C GLN A 414 -19.93 -13.46 7.35
N PHE A 415 -18.66 -13.12 7.59
CA PHE A 415 -17.97 -11.99 6.91
C PHE A 415 -17.20 -12.42 5.65
N GLN A 416 -17.44 -13.63 5.12
CA GLN A 416 -16.94 -14.02 3.81
C GLN A 416 -17.94 -13.62 2.72
N GLY A 417 -17.87 -12.37 2.31
CA GLY A 417 -18.63 -11.85 1.18
C GLY A 417 -18.43 -10.36 1.04
N SER A 418 -17.80 -9.95 -0.05
CA SER A 418 -17.63 -8.56 -0.52
C SER A 418 -16.79 -7.62 0.36
N GLY A 419 -15.54 -7.38 -0.05
CA GLY A 419 -14.79 -6.19 0.33
C GLY A 419 -13.28 -6.39 0.52
N LEU A 420 -12.50 -5.84 -0.41
CA LEU A 420 -11.13 -5.32 -0.23
C LEU A 420 -9.94 -6.29 -0.11
N ALA A 421 -9.02 -6.12 -1.08
CA ALA A 421 -7.63 -6.61 -1.21
C ALA A 421 -7.38 -8.12 -1.50
N CYS A 422 -6.51 -8.35 -2.48
CA CYS A 422 -6.22 -9.64 -3.11
C CYS A 422 -5.53 -10.62 -2.16
N SER A 423 -6.10 -11.81 -1.99
CA SER A 423 -5.30 -12.99 -1.64
C SER A 423 -4.32 -13.29 -2.79
N GLU A 424 -3.21 -13.99 -2.52
CA GLU A 424 -2.27 -14.44 -3.56
C GLU A 424 -2.98 -15.25 -4.67
N GLU A 425 -4.00 -16.01 -4.29
CA GLU A 425 -4.84 -16.77 -5.21
C GLU A 425 -5.69 -15.86 -6.10
N GLU A 426 -6.20 -14.76 -5.55
CA GLU A 426 -7.00 -13.77 -6.26
C GLU A 426 -6.16 -12.92 -7.23
N ALA A 427 -4.90 -12.65 -6.89
CA ALA A 427 -3.95 -11.94 -7.76
C ALA A 427 -3.57 -12.75 -9.01
N ARG A 428 -3.69 -14.08 -8.97
CA ARG A 428 -3.39 -14.98 -10.10
C ARG A 428 -4.53 -15.10 -11.12
N LYS A 429 -5.74 -14.61 -10.80
CA LYS A 429 -6.89 -14.66 -11.72
C LYS A 429 -6.75 -13.63 -12.85
N GLN A 430 -7.24 -14.00 -14.03
CA GLN A 430 -7.22 -13.12 -15.21
C GLN A 430 -7.96 -11.81 -14.94
N GLN A 431 -7.36 -10.69 -15.34
CA GLN A 431 -7.87 -9.34 -15.10
C GLN A 431 -8.44 -8.73 -16.39
N PRO A 432 -9.54 -7.96 -16.30
CA PRO A 432 -10.09 -7.21 -17.44
C PRO A 432 -9.14 -6.09 -17.87
N ILE A 433 -9.25 -5.66 -19.13
CA ILE A 433 -8.43 -4.55 -19.66
C ILE A 433 -8.93 -3.24 -19.08
N LEU A 434 -8.02 -2.42 -18.56
CA LEU A 434 -8.36 -1.10 -18.01
C LEU A 434 -8.23 -0.05 -19.12
N ILE A 435 -9.25 0.78 -19.26
CA ILE A 435 -9.30 1.86 -20.25
C ILE A 435 -9.60 3.20 -19.57
N ARG A 436 -9.09 4.29 -20.17
CA ARG A 436 -9.31 5.67 -19.71
C ARG A 436 -10.27 6.41 -20.65
N THR A 437 -10.62 7.63 -20.28
CA THR A 437 -11.64 8.44 -20.96
C THR A 437 -11.44 8.54 -22.49
N PRO A 438 -10.24 8.72 -23.05
CA PRO A 438 -10.05 8.76 -24.50
C PRO A 438 -10.48 7.46 -25.21
N GLU A 439 -10.11 6.31 -24.65
CA GLU A 439 -10.40 4.99 -25.22
C GLU A 439 -11.87 4.61 -25.02
N ALA A 440 -12.45 4.96 -23.86
CA ALA A 440 -13.88 4.79 -23.60
C ALA A 440 -14.71 5.57 -24.63
N ARG A 441 -14.32 6.81 -24.95
CA ARG A 441 -14.97 7.60 -26.01
C ARG A 441 -14.86 6.95 -27.38
N GLN A 442 -13.68 6.45 -27.75
CA GLN A 442 -13.50 5.75 -29.02
C GLN A 442 -14.41 4.52 -29.14
N LEU A 443 -14.60 3.78 -28.05
CA LEU A 443 -15.47 2.59 -28.00
C LEU A 443 -16.98 2.94 -27.96
N PHE A 444 -17.31 4.13 -27.47
CA PHE A 444 -18.66 4.66 -27.47
C PHE A 444 -19.08 5.18 -28.86
N GLU A 445 -18.17 5.89 -29.53
CA GLU A 445 -18.41 6.56 -30.82
C GLU A 445 -18.12 5.61 -32.02
N GLY A 446 -17.20 4.65 -31.88
CA GLY A 446 -16.74 3.78 -32.97
C GLY A 446 -17.53 2.49 -33.19
N PRO A 447 -17.64 1.97 -34.43
CA PRO A 447 -18.23 0.67 -34.72
C PRO A 447 -17.22 -0.49 -34.58
N PRO A 448 -17.61 -1.67 -34.03
CA PRO A 448 -18.91 -1.97 -33.43
C PRO A 448 -19.08 -1.30 -32.06
N LYS A 449 -20.26 -0.73 -31.78
CA LYS A 449 -20.56 -0.03 -30.53
C LYS A 449 -20.38 -0.97 -29.34
N ALA A 450 -19.57 -0.54 -28.37
CA ALA A 450 -19.44 -1.24 -27.10
C ALA A 450 -20.72 -1.09 -26.25
N LEU A 451 -21.03 -2.09 -25.44
CA LEU A 451 -22.06 -1.99 -24.40
C LEU A 451 -21.43 -1.45 -23.13
N PHE A 452 -21.91 -0.30 -22.66
CA PHE A 452 -21.54 0.23 -21.37
C PHE A 452 -22.44 -0.38 -20.28
N VAL A 453 -21.81 -0.83 -19.19
CA VAL A 453 -22.48 -1.49 -18.07
C VAL A 453 -22.12 -0.77 -16.79
N ASP A 454 -23.12 -0.15 -16.18
CA ASP A 454 -23.02 0.54 -14.91
C ASP A 454 -23.12 -0.47 -13.77
N VAL A 455 -22.06 -0.62 -12.99
CA VAL A 455 -22.01 -1.61 -11.90
C VAL A 455 -22.39 -1.04 -10.54
N ARG A 456 -22.82 0.22 -10.47
CA ARG A 456 -23.31 0.86 -9.24
C ARG A 456 -24.68 0.35 -8.85
N VAL A 457 -25.11 0.70 -7.63
CA VAL A 457 -26.46 0.40 -7.16
C VAL A 457 -27.52 1.15 -7.99
N PRO A 458 -28.75 0.60 -8.14
CA PRO A 458 -29.78 1.18 -9.03
C PRO A 458 -30.11 2.66 -8.74
N LYS A 459 -30.02 3.08 -7.48
CA LYS A 459 -30.25 4.47 -7.07
C LYS A 459 -29.24 5.44 -7.69
N GLU A 460 -27.97 5.04 -7.78
CA GLU A 460 -26.93 5.87 -8.39
C GLU A 460 -27.05 5.88 -9.91
N TYR A 461 -27.37 4.75 -10.52
CA TYR A 461 -27.67 4.66 -11.95
C TYR A 461 -28.83 5.57 -12.38
N ALA A 462 -29.89 5.66 -11.57
CA ALA A 462 -31.04 6.53 -11.82
C ALA A 462 -30.72 8.02 -11.63
N SER A 463 -29.62 8.37 -10.96
CA SER A 463 -29.22 9.78 -10.74
C SER A 463 -28.42 10.38 -11.91
N GLY A 464 -27.85 9.52 -12.75
CA GLY A 464 -27.06 9.92 -13.91
C GLY A 464 -26.25 8.73 -14.43
N ARG A 465 -26.22 8.53 -15.75
CA ARG A 465 -25.54 7.40 -16.41
C ARG A 465 -24.99 7.77 -17.78
N ILE A 466 -24.05 6.98 -18.29
CA ILE A 466 -23.59 7.09 -19.68
C ILE A 466 -24.75 6.69 -20.61
N PRO A 467 -25.05 7.45 -21.68
CA PRO A 467 -26.18 7.19 -22.55
C PRO A 467 -26.17 5.76 -23.13
N GLY A 468 -27.31 5.09 -23.10
CA GLY A 468 -27.44 3.70 -23.55
C GLY A 468 -26.76 2.64 -22.66
N ALA A 469 -26.21 3.01 -21.50
CA ALA A 469 -25.68 2.04 -20.53
C ALA A 469 -26.79 1.28 -19.81
N ILE A 470 -26.57 -0.01 -19.55
CA ILE A 470 -27.46 -0.83 -18.70
C ILE A 470 -26.94 -0.91 -17.27
N ASN A 471 -27.82 -1.13 -16.29
CA ASN A 471 -27.41 -1.34 -14.91
C ASN A 471 -27.35 -2.83 -14.55
N VAL A 472 -26.14 -3.29 -14.19
CA VAL A 472 -25.91 -4.61 -13.62
C VAL A 472 -25.01 -4.41 -12.39
N PRO A 473 -25.59 -4.23 -11.19
CA PRO A 473 -24.84 -4.02 -9.97
C PRO A 473 -23.76 -5.09 -9.77
N ALA A 474 -22.59 -4.71 -9.27
CA ALA A 474 -21.44 -5.62 -9.17
C ALA A 474 -21.71 -6.88 -8.35
N ASP A 475 -22.58 -6.82 -7.34
CA ASP A 475 -22.99 -7.98 -6.53
C ASP A 475 -23.97 -8.92 -7.27
N LYS A 476 -24.57 -8.46 -8.37
CA LYS A 476 -25.53 -9.22 -9.19
C LYS A 476 -24.93 -9.74 -10.50
N ILE A 477 -23.70 -9.37 -10.82
CA ILE A 477 -23.05 -9.73 -12.09
C ILE A 477 -22.91 -11.25 -12.28
N ASP A 478 -22.67 -12.00 -11.20
CA ASP A 478 -22.54 -13.46 -11.25
C ASP A 478 -23.87 -14.18 -11.51
N ALA A 479 -24.99 -13.57 -11.14
CA ALA A 479 -26.31 -14.10 -11.45
C ALA A 479 -26.82 -13.67 -12.84
N ARG A 480 -26.29 -12.56 -13.38
CA ARG A 480 -26.82 -11.88 -14.58
C ARG A 480 -25.84 -11.84 -15.75
N TRP A 481 -24.71 -12.54 -15.69
CA TRP A 481 -23.71 -12.55 -16.77
C TRP A 481 -24.28 -13.03 -18.11
N SER A 482 -25.30 -13.90 -18.08
CA SER A 482 -25.94 -14.49 -19.26
C SER A 482 -26.78 -13.48 -20.05
N GLU A 483 -27.13 -12.35 -19.43
CA GLU A 483 -27.83 -11.23 -20.10
C GLU A 483 -26.89 -10.39 -20.97
N LEU A 484 -25.57 -10.52 -20.78
CA LEU A 484 -24.58 -9.70 -21.48
C LEU A 484 -24.20 -10.30 -22.84
N PRO A 485 -24.09 -9.45 -23.89
CA PRO A 485 -23.82 -9.91 -25.24
C PRO A 485 -22.40 -10.45 -25.40
N ARG A 486 -22.25 -11.55 -26.14
CA ARG A 486 -20.95 -12.17 -26.44
C ARG A 486 -20.29 -11.70 -27.74
N ASP A 487 -20.99 -10.89 -28.54
CA ASP A 487 -20.60 -10.46 -29.89
C ASP A 487 -19.90 -9.08 -29.93
N ARG A 488 -19.82 -8.36 -28.81
CA ARG A 488 -19.29 -6.99 -28.75
C ARG A 488 -18.58 -6.67 -27.43
N ASN A 489 -17.78 -5.60 -27.45
CA ASN A 489 -17.06 -5.13 -26.26
C ASN A 489 -18.01 -4.75 -25.13
N ILE A 490 -17.64 -5.11 -23.90
CA ILE A 490 -18.33 -4.74 -22.67
C ILE A 490 -17.44 -3.79 -21.89
N VAL A 491 -17.95 -2.60 -21.57
CA VAL A 491 -17.24 -1.57 -20.82
C VAL A 491 -17.94 -1.37 -19.48
N LEU A 492 -17.32 -1.89 -18.42
CA LEU A 492 -17.81 -1.78 -17.05
C LEU A 492 -17.33 -0.47 -16.42
N TYR A 493 -18.22 0.26 -15.73
CA TYR A 493 -17.85 1.53 -15.10
C TYR A 493 -18.60 1.81 -13.78
N GLU A 494 -18.00 2.69 -12.98
CA GLU A 494 -18.42 3.13 -11.64
C GLU A 494 -18.61 4.66 -11.58
N SER A 495 -18.77 5.23 -10.38
CA SER A 495 -18.88 6.67 -10.18
C SER A 495 -17.59 7.39 -10.59
N GLY A 496 -16.42 6.87 -10.20
CA GLY A 496 -15.12 7.53 -10.39
C GLY A 496 -14.90 8.76 -9.49
N ALA A 497 -15.72 8.95 -8.45
CA ALA A 497 -15.70 10.14 -7.60
C ALA A 497 -14.74 10.04 -6.40
N SER A 498 -14.37 8.84 -5.96
CA SER A 498 -13.44 8.60 -4.84
C SER A 498 -12.39 7.56 -5.23
N ALA A 499 -11.18 7.55 -4.63
CA ALA A 499 -10.16 6.57 -5.01
C ALA A 499 -10.46 5.14 -4.54
N GLY A 500 -11.44 4.96 -3.65
CA GLY A 500 -12.04 3.65 -3.34
C GLY A 500 -13.02 3.18 -4.42
N ASP A 501 -13.62 4.12 -5.17
CA ASP A 501 -14.55 3.90 -6.29
C ASP A 501 -13.85 3.88 -7.66
N VAL A 502 -12.54 4.08 -7.72
CA VAL A 502 -11.80 3.93 -8.97
C VAL A 502 -11.62 2.43 -9.20
N CYS A 503 -12.60 1.86 -9.89
CA CYS A 503 -12.61 0.56 -10.56
C CYS A 503 -12.62 -0.72 -9.70
N ALA A 504 -12.82 -0.65 -8.39
CA ALA A 504 -12.82 -1.85 -7.55
C ALA A 504 -13.97 -2.82 -7.91
N PHE A 505 -15.19 -2.30 -8.01
CA PHE A 505 -16.38 -3.11 -8.30
C PHE A 505 -16.45 -3.53 -9.77
N SER A 506 -16.02 -2.68 -10.68
CA SER A 506 -15.97 -2.88 -12.12
C SER A 506 -14.91 -3.93 -12.49
N ARG A 507 -13.78 -3.95 -11.78
CA ARG A 507 -12.78 -5.02 -11.92
C ARG A 507 -13.24 -6.34 -11.31
N ALA A 508 -13.98 -6.30 -10.21
CA ALA A 508 -14.62 -7.51 -9.67
C ALA A 508 -15.62 -8.08 -10.66
N ALA A 509 -16.51 -7.25 -11.20
CA ALA A 509 -17.46 -7.62 -12.24
C ALA A 509 -16.76 -8.17 -13.50
N GLY A 510 -15.69 -7.51 -13.96
CA GLY A 510 -14.95 -7.96 -15.13
C GLY A 510 -14.31 -9.34 -14.94
N ARG A 511 -13.79 -9.64 -13.75
CA ARG A 511 -13.26 -10.98 -13.42
C ARG A 511 -14.33 -12.06 -13.48
N VAL A 512 -15.54 -11.76 -13.01
CA VAL A 512 -16.67 -12.69 -13.09
C VAL A 512 -17.00 -12.99 -14.55
N LEU A 513 -17.02 -11.98 -15.42
CA LEU A 513 -17.24 -12.21 -16.85
C LEU A 513 -16.14 -13.08 -17.48
N LEU A 514 -14.87 -12.82 -17.15
CA LEU A 514 -13.77 -13.67 -17.64
C LEU A 514 -13.90 -15.12 -17.15
N ALA A 515 -14.33 -15.34 -15.91
CA ALA A 515 -14.58 -16.67 -15.36
C ALA A 515 -15.73 -17.41 -16.09
N HIS A 516 -16.73 -16.67 -16.58
CA HIS A 516 -17.84 -17.21 -17.40
C HIS A 516 -17.54 -17.24 -18.90
N GLY A 517 -16.25 -17.17 -19.28
CA GLY A 517 -15.78 -17.41 -20.65
C GLY A 517 -15.95 -16.23 -21.61
N PHE A 518 -16.08 -15.00 -21.11
CA PHE A 518 -15.89 -13.81 -21.94
C PHE A 518 -14.41 -13.64 -22.26
N SER A 519 -14.07 -13.16 -23.46
CA SER A 519 -12.67 -12.99 -23.85
C SER A 519 -12.05 -11.76 -23.18
N ARG A 520 -10.73 -11.81 -22.95
CA ARG A 520 -10.00 -10.70 -22.32
C ARG A 520 -10.06 -9.41 -23.13
N ASP A 521 -10.06 -9.51 -24.46
CA ASP A 521 -10.10 -8.35 -25.34
C ASP A 521 -11.47 -7.66 -25.34
N GLN A 522 -12.52 -8.44 -25.06
CA GLN A 522 -13.91 -8.00 -25.03
C GLN A 522 -14.28 -7.28 -23.73
N VAL A 523 -13.73 -7.68 -22.58
CA VAL A 523 -14.09 -7.11 -21.27
C VAL A 523 -13.14 -5.99 -20.86
N LYS A 524 -13.68 -4.78 -20.80
CA LYS A 524 -12.96 -3.55 -20.48
C LYS A 524 -13.55 -2.88 -19.25
N VAL A 525 -12.72 -2.18 -18.47
CA VAL A 525 -13.13 -1.40 -17.30
C VAL A 525 -12.72 0.04 -17.50
N TYR A 526 -13.71 0.92 -17.53
CA TYR A 526 -13.49 2.36 -17.65
C TYR A 526 -13.18 2.97 -16.28
N GLN A 527 -11.89 3.29 -16.07
CA GLN A 527 -11.37 3.62 -14.74
C GLN A 527 -11.80 5.00 -14.23
N ASP A 528 -11.97 5.97 -15.14
CA ASP A 528 -12.33 7.32 -14.73
C ASP A 528 -13.81 7.43 -14.33
N GLY A 529 -14.60 6.38 -14.61
CA GLY A 529 -16.02 6.29 -14.25
C GLY A 529 -16.87 7.40 -14.88
N LEU A 530 -18.08 7.58 -14.33
CA LEU A 530 -18.98 8.65 -14.74
C LEU A 530 -18.37 10.05 -14.51
N ALA A 531 -17.61 10.24 -13.42
CA ALA A 531 -16.94 11.50 -13.11
C ALA A 531 -15.93 11.90 -14.19
N GLY A 532 -15.16 10.96 -14.71
CA GLY A 532 -14.26 11.18 -15.85
C GLY A 532 -14.99 11.57 -17.12
N TRP A 533 -16.15 10.95 -17.36
CA TRP A 533 -17.03 11.23 -18.50
C TRP A 533 -17.60 12.65 -18.44
N GLU A 534 -18.10 13.05 -17.26
CA GLU A 534 -18.61 14.40 -17.00
C GLU A 534 -17.50 15.46 -17.10
N LYS A 535 -16.28 15.15 -16.61
CA LYS A 535 -15.14 16.07 -16.62
C LYS A 535 -14.71 16.51 -18.03
N VAL A 536 -14.96 15.67 -19.04
CA VAL A 536 -14.69 16.01 -20.46
C VAL A 536 -15.94 16.50 -21.20
N ASN A 537 -16.98 16.91 -20.47
CA ASN A 537 -18.25 17.43 -20.98
C ASN A 537 -18.98 16.48 -21.95
N GLN A 538 -18.89 15.17 -21.71
CA GLN A 538 -19.66 14.19 -22.48
C GLN A 538 -21.11 14.08 -21.97
N PRO A 539 -22.08 13.71 -22.82
CA PRO A 539 -23.49 13.66 -22.43
C PRO A 539 -23.75 12.59 -21.37
N VAL A 540 -24.64 12.90 -20.43
CA VAL A 540 -25.12 12.01 -19.36
C VAL A 540 -26.64 11.96 -19.42
N GLU A 541 -27.22 10.77 -19.38
CA GLU A 541 -28.66 10.58 -19.20
C GLU A 541 -28.99 10.65 -17.71
N ARG A 542 -29.96 11.48 -17.34
CA ARG A 542 -30.48 11.57 -15.96
C ARG A 542 -31.93 11.11 -15.94
#